data_AF-U5D9S0-F1
#
_entry.id   AF-U5D9S0-F1
#
_cell.length_a   1.000
_cell.length_b   1.000
_cell.length_c   1.000
_cell.angle_alpha   90.00
_cell.angle_beta   90.00
_cell.angle_gamma   90.00
#
_symmetry.space_group_name_H-M   'P 1'
#
loop_
_entity.id
_entity.type
_entity.pdbx_description
1 polymer ?
#
loop_
_entity_poly.entity_id
_entity_poly.type
_entity_poly.pdbx_seq_one_letter_code
_entity_poly.pdbx_strand_id
1 'polypeptide(L)'
;MALTLGPCLSIPSSEKTKRLLKPPHLPPNLHRPLYRHVSPRMCGADRNPNLLSSITTFLWSNSLPPQLLIAAVRSAWTSAWQIMMSQMAPSDSSGSYARPPSKFKSLAVGSRQKKPPKKYHLYVALACPWAHRTLIVRALKGFEEAIPVSIASPGVNGSWEFKSSRSFNGDRSDYTPGLDKANGCKTLKEVYGLRHGGYDGRSTVPMLWDIKKRDVACNESFDIIEFLNSGFDGEVGDSGLDLSPPELDGKINEWYDLIYPNVNNGVYRCGFAQSQEAYDSAVEVLFSTLDKIDAHLATNRYLCGDALTLADICLFTTLIRFDLVYNVLFKCTKKKLIEYPNLHGYMLDIYQIPKVAATCNFDAIMDGYYRILFLLNPGGIRPAMPLGYAHEALSKPPNREMLSKTNKFRSVSASSVV
;
A
#
# COMPACT_ATOMS: atom_id res chain seq x y z
N MET A 1 17.82 -42.94 -18.10
CA MET A 1 18.71 -43.43 -19.16
C MET A 1 19.37 -42.20 -19.77
N ALA A 2 20.60 -41.87 -19.32
CA ALA A 2 21.84 -41.89 -20.13
C ALA A 2 21.78 -40.96 -21.36
N LEU A 3 22.31 -39.72 -21.30
CA LEU A 3 23.70 -39.31 -21.62
C LEU A 3 24.21 -39.76 -23.00
N THR A 4 24.58 -38.78 -23.85
CA THR A 4 25.69 -38.73 -24.85
C THR A 4 25.48 -37.44 -25.69
N LEU A 5 26.29 -36.37 -25.68
CA LEU A 5 27.71 -36.07 -25.97
C LEU A 5 28.14 -36.12 -27.45
N GLY A 6 28.60 -34.95 -27.96
CA GLY A 6 29.62 -34.77 -29.01
C GLY A 6 29.34 -33.63 -30.02
N PRO A 7 30.34 -33.00 -30.67
CA PRO A 7 31.69 -32.67 -30.19
C PRO A 7 32.22 -31.25 -30.56
N CYS A 8 33.41 -30.99 -30.01
CA CYS A 8 34.40 -29.91 -30.12
C CYS A 8 34.61 -29.13 -31.42
N LEU A 9 35.02 -27.86 -31.26
CA LEU A 9 36.04 -27.17 -32.06
C LEU A 9 37.02 -26.41 -31.14
N SER A 10 38.28 -26.36 -31.56
CA SER A 10 39.49 -26.16 -30.75
C SER A 10 40.24 -24.85 -31.07
N ILE A 11 40.65 -24.09 -30.02
CA ILE A 11 41.92 -23.38 -29.66
C ILE A 11 42.76 -22.64 -30.77
N PRO A 12 43.48 -21.51 -30.48
CA PRO A 12 44.78 -21.45 -29.73
C PRO A 12 44.79 -20.38 -28.60
N SER A 13 45.27 -20.63 -27.38
CA SER A 13 46.65 -20.77 -26.85
C SER A 13 47.42 -19.45 -26.65
N SER A 14 47.70 -19.12 -25.38
CA SER A 14 48.89 -18.36 -24.92
C SER A 14 49.12 -18.58 -23.42
N GLU A 15 50.07 -19.44 -23.08
CA GLU A 15 50.65 -19.61 -21.74
C GLU A 15 51.49 -18.38 -21.31
N LYS A 16 51.54 -18.10 -20.00
CA LYS A 16 52.80 -17.99 -19.23
C LYS A 16 52.57 -17.92 -17.70
N THR A 17 52.88 -19.06 -17.08
CA THR A 17 53.78 -19.26 -15.91
C THR A 17 53.39 -18.71 -14.52
N LYS A 18 52.98 -19.65 -13.64
CA LYS A 18 53.02 -19.56 -12.17
C LYS A 18 54.46 -19.69 -11.65
N ARG A 19 54.86 -18.89 -10.64
CA ARG A 19 55.97 -19.19 -9.73
C ARG A 19 55.51 -19.13 -8.28
N LEU A 20 55.77 -20.25 -7.59
CA LEU A 20 55.68 -20.48 -6.16
C LEU A 20 56.78 -19.72 -5.41
N LEU A 21 56.47 -19.12 -4.26
CA LEU A 21 57.46 -18.67 -3.27
C LEU A 21 57.12 -19.27 -1.90
N LYS A 22 58.09 -20.01 -1.36
CA LYS A 22 58.16 -20.60 -0.01
C LYS A 22 58.52 -19.50 1.03
N PRO A 23 58.20 -19.69 2.33
CA PRO A 23 58.54 -18.74 3.39
C PRO A 23 60.02 -18.88 3.82
N PRO A 24 60.70 -17.81 4.27
CA PRO A 24 62.07 -17.90 4.71
C PRO A 24 62.21 -18.29 6.19
N HIS A 25 63.31 -18.98 6.45
CA HIS A 25 63.79 -19.54 7.71
C HIS A 25 64.29 -18.49 8.72
N LEU A 26 64.15 -18.79 10.01
CA LEU A 26 64.83 -18.14 11.15
C LEU A 26 66.34 -18.46 11.21
N PRO A 27 67.18 -17.56 11.75
CA PRO A 27 68.49 -17.88 12.32
C PRO A 27 68.54 -17.77 13.87
N PRO A 28 69.60 -18.29 14.53
CA PRO A 28 69.55 -18.81 15.89
C PRO A 28 70.10 -17.88 17.00
N ASN A 29 69.64 -18.15 18.23
CA ASN A 29 70.22 -17.95 19.57
C ASN A 29 71.21 -16.79 19.83
N LEU A 30 70.90 -15.94 20.83
CA LEU A 30 71.85 -15.38 21.80
C LEU A 30 71.15 -14.97 23.12
N HIS A 31 71.64 -15.57 24.21
CA HIS A 31 71.60 -15.21 25.64
C HIS A 31 70.28 -15.03 26.44
N ARG A 32 70.09 -16.00 27.34
CA ARG A 32 69.33 -15.98 28.59
C ARG A 32 70.04 -15.11 29.65
N PRO A 33 69.28 -14.40 30.51
CA PRO A 33 69.59 -14.37 31.93
C PRO A 33 68.47 -15.05 32.73
N LEU A 34 68.87 -15.95 33.62
CA LEU A 34 68.02 -16.54 34.65
C LEU A 34 67.57 -15.44 35.62
N TYR A 35 66.28 -15.20 35.74
CA TYR A 35 65.70 -14.53 36.90
C TYR A 35 64.63 -15.41 37.56
N ARG A 36 64.80 -15.55 38.87
CA ARG A 36 64.06 -16.39 39.82
C ARG A 36 62.55 -16.22 39.70
N HIS A 37 61.85 -17.36 39.79
CA HIS A 37 60.46 -17.41 40.23
C HIS A 37 60.33 -16.74 41.60
N VAL A 38 59.52 -15.68 41.68
CA VAL A 38 58.88 -15.22 42.90
C VAL A 38 57.39 -15.14 42.60
N SER A 39 56.62 -16.09 43.14
CA SER A 39 55.17 -16.02 43.15
C SER A 39 54.73 -14.92 44.12
N PRO A 40 53.96 -13.90 43.69
CA PRO A 40 53.29 -13.02 44.64
C PRO A 40 52.07 -13.74 45.21
N ARG A 41 52.02 -13.79 46.54
CA ARG A 41 50.89 -14.21 47.36
C ARG A 41 49.56 -13.69 46.82
N MET A 42 48.54 -14.54 46.88
CA MET A 42 47.15 -14.09 46.87
C MET A 42 46.93 -13.14 48.05
N CYS A 43 46.58 -11.89 47.75
CA CYS A 43 45.78 -11.06 48.63
C CYS A 43 44.41 -10.93 47.96
N GLY A 44 43.39 -11.44 48.64
CA GLY A 44 42.00 -11.16 48.31
C GLY A 44 41.76 -9.66 48.36
N ALA A 45 41.19 -9.15 47.28
CA ALA A 45 40.45 -7.90 47.28
C ALA A 45 39.15 -8.21 46.56
N ASP A 46 38.07 -8.31 47.33
CA ASP A 46 36.70 -8.37 46.85
C ASP A 46 36.46 -7.24 45.84
N ARG A 47 36.45 -7.58 44.56
CA ARG A 47 35.97 -6.69 43.51
C ARG A 47 34.47 -6.87 43.44
N ASN A 48 33.75 -5.97 44.10
CA ASN A 48 32.33 -5.76 43.89
C ASN A 48 32.10 -5.66 42.36
N PRO A 49 31.30 -6.53 41.73
CA PRO A 49 31.05 -6.43 40.30
C PRO A 49 30.32 -5.11 40.07
N ASN A 50 30.99 -4.17 39.40
CA ASN A 50 30.39 -2.90 39.01
C ASN A 50 29.10 -3.23 38.26
N LEU A 51 27.94 -2.88 38.82
CA LEU A 51 26.62 -3.12 38.23
C LEU A 51 26.58 -2.65 36.77
N LEU A 52 27.25 -1.53 36.48
CA LEU A 52 27.45 -1.01 35.13
C LEU A 52 28.22 -1.97 34.22
N SER A 53 29.31 -2.59 34.70
CA SER A 53 30.08 -3.58 33.93
C SER A 53 29.29 -4.88 33.68
N SER A 54 28.47 -5.31 34.64
CA SER A 54 27.56 -6.44 34.46
C SER A 54 26.45 -6.10 33.47
N ILE A 55 25.90 -4.89 33.52
CA ILE A 55 24.90 -4.40 32.56
C ILE A 55 25.51 -4.26 31.15
N THR A 56 26.72 -3.72 31.01
CA THR A 56 27.38 -3.62 29.69
C THR A 56 27.77 -5.00 29.15
N THR A 57 28.22 -5.93 29.98
CA THR A 57 28.52 -7.29 29.51
C THR A 57 27.23 -8.03 29.14
N PHE A 58 26.15 -7.82 29.88
CA PHE A 58 24.82 -8.37 29.61
C PHE A 58 24.19 -7.81 28.31
N LEU A 59 24.40 -6.52 28.01
CA LEU A 59 23.87 -5.89 26.79
C LEU A 59 24.73 -6.18 25.54
N TRP A 60 26.01 -6.53 25.69
CA TRP A 60 26.97 -6.66 24.60
C TRP A 60 27.65 -8.04 24.51
N SER A 61 27.15 -9.03 25.24
CA SER A 61 27.62 -10.42 25.11
C SER A 61 27.16 -11.03 23.78
N ASN A 62 27.97 -11.92 23.21
CA ASN A 62 27.57 -12.77 22.06
C ASN A 62 26.51 -13.84 22.42
N SER A 63 25.98 -13.82 23.66
CA SER A 63 24.91 -14.73 24.11
C SER A 63 23.52 -14.15 23.87
N LEU A 64 22.52 -15.04 23.72
CA LEU A 64 21.12 -14.65 23.61
C LEU A 64 20.68 -13.81 24.82
N PRO A 65 19.73 -12.86 24.64
CA PRO A 65 19.20 -12.07 25.74
C PRO A 65 18.64 -12.96 26.86
N PRO A 66 18.80 -12.58 28.13
CA PRO A 66 18.31 -13.42 29.23
C PRO A 66 16.78 -13.55 29.26
N GLN A 67 16.29 -14.73 29.63
CA GLN A 67 14.88 -15.11 29.51
C GLN A 67 13.92 -14.13 30.21
N LEU A 68 14.32 -13.60 31.38
CA LEU A 68 13.51 -12.64 32.12
C LEU A 68 13.37 -11.31 31.36
N LEU A 69 14.43 -10.84 30.69
CA LEU A 69 14.37 -9.66 29.84
C LEU A 69 13.43 -9.91 28.66
N ILE A 70 13.54 -11.06 27.99
CA ILE A 70 12.66 -11.43 26.88
C ILE A 70 11.19 -11.42 27.35
N ALA A 71 10.90 -12.03 28.50
CA ALA A 71 9.55 -12.08 29.05
C ALA A 71 9.00 -10.69 29.36
N ALA A 72 9.80 -9.83 30.01
CA ALA A 72 9.42 -8.46 30.33
C ALA A 72 9.15 -7.61 29.08
N VAL A 73 10.07 -7.65 28.09
CA VAL A 73 9.91 -6.94 26.82
C VAL A 73 8.69 -7.45 26.05
N ARG A 74 8.48 -8.77 26.00
CA ARG A 74 7.31 -9.36 25.34
C ARG A 74 6.01 -8.89 25.99
N SER A 75 5.94 -8.86 27.32
CA SER A 75 4.75 -8.38 28.03
C SER A 75 4.50 -6.91 27.76
N ALA A 76 5.53 -6.06 27.90
CA ALA A 76 5.41 -4.62 27.66
C ALA A 76 4.99 -4.30 26.22
N TRP A 77 5.61 -5.00 25.26
CA TRP A 77 5.28 -4.89 23.84
C TRP A 77 3.82 -5.27 23.56
N THR A 78 3.38 -6.43 24.03
CA THR A 78 2.01 -6.91 23.83
C THR A 78 1.00 -5.94 24.46
N SER A 79 1.24 -5.46 25.69
CA SER A 79 0.35 -4.49 26.33
C SER A 79 0.25 -3.17 25.58
N ALA A 80 1.39 -2.61 25.14
CA ALA A 80 1.41 -1.40 24.34
C ALA A 80 0.69 -1.58 23.00
N TRP A 81 0.91 -2.72 22.34
CA TRP A 81 0.24 -3.07 21.09
C TRP A 81 -1.29 -3.12 21.26
N GLN A 82 -1.79 -3.80 22.30
CA GLN A 82 -3.23 -3.90 22.59
C GLN A 82 -3.87 -2.52 22.80
N ILE A 83 -3.23 -1.66 23.62
CA ILE A 83 -3.71 -0.30 23.86
C ILE A 83 -3.78 0.50 22.55
N MET A 84 -2.71 0.47 21.76
CA MET A 84 -2.66 1.26 20.52
C MET A 84 -3.62 0.73 19.44
N MET A 85 -3.76 -0.60 19.31
CA MET A 85 -4.71 -1.21 18.39
C MET A 85 -6.15 -0.85 18.74
N SER A 86 -6.52 -0.83 20.03
CA SER A 86 -7.88 -0.44 20.47
C SER A 86 -8.29 0.97 20.00
N GLN A 87 -7.32 1.88 19.84
CA GLN A 87 -7.57 3.26 19.40
C GLN A 87 -7.50 3.40 17.87
N MET A 88 -6.52 2.76 17.23
CA MET A 88 -6.28 2.94 15.79
C MET A 88 -7.16 2.03 14.92
N ALA A 89 -7.42 0.82 15.39
CA ALA A 89 -8.24 -0.18 14.73
C ALA A 89 -9.24 -0.79 15.72
N PRO A 90 -10.31 -0.04 16.06
CA PRO A 90 -11.33 -0.50 17.00
C PRO A 90 -11.86 -1.88 16.62
N SER A 91 -12.04 -2.74 17.62
CA SER A 91 -12.57 -4.09 17.45
C SER A 91 -13.70 -4.37 18.43
N ASP A 92 -14.53 -5.36 18.10
CA ASP A 92 -15.48 -5.92 19.07
C ASP A 92 -14.78 -6.84 20.08
N SER A 93 -15.55 -7.43 21.00
CA SER A 93 -15.04 -8.34 22.04
C SER A 93 -14.42 -9.62 21.49
N SER A 94 -14.68 -9.98 20.23
CA SER A 94 -14.05 -11.13 19.57
C SER A 94 -12.69 -10.78 18.95
N GLY A 95 -12.30 -9.50 18.92
CA GLY A 95 -11.10 -9.02 18.24
C GLY A 95 -11.31 -8.73 16.75
N SER A 96 -12.57 -8.77 16.27
CA SER A 96 -12.91 -8.44 14.87
C SER A 96 -12.93 -6.92 14.69
N TYR A 97 -12.14 -6.45 13.72
CA TYR A 97 -12.03 -5.03 13.40
C TYR A 97 -13.35 -4.46 12.86
N ALA A 98 -13.77 -3.33 13.44
CA ALA A 98 -14.91 -2.54 13.02
C ALA A 98 -14.44 -1.17 12.53
N ARG A 99 -14.65 -0.89 11.24
CA ARG A 99 -14.27 0.40 10.65
C ARG A 99 -15.22 1.50 11.14
N PRO A 100 -14.71 2.58 11.76
CA PRO A 100 -15.55 3.72 12.10
C PRO A 100 -16.12 4.37 10.84
N PRO A 101 -17.42 4.71 10.82
CA PRO A 101 -18.05 5.35 9.66
C PRO A 101 -17.51 6.77 9.44
N SER A 102 -17.50 7.20 8.18
CA SER A 102 -17.24 8.59 7.79
C SER A 102 -18.25 9.53 8.44
N LYS A 103 -17.79 10.68 8.96
CA LYS A 103 -18.65 11.64 9.68
C LYS A 103 -19.39 12.58 8.73
N PHE A 104 -18.77 12.96 7.62
CA PHE A 104 -19.30 13.93 6.66
C PHE A 104 -19.77 13.18 5.42
N LYS A 105 -20.98 12.63 5.53
CA LYS A 105 -21.67 11.91 4.45
C LYS A 105 -22.58 12.86 3.68
N SER A 106 -22.91 12.49 2.45
CA SER A 106 -23.86 13.15 1.56
C SER A 106 -23.38 14.48 0.97
N LEU A 107 -23.28 14.46 -0.35
CA LEU A 107 -23.52 15.64 -1.19
C LEU A 107 -24.97 15.50 -1.67
N ALA A 108 -25.69 16.60 -1.91
CA ALA A 108 -27.03 16.49 -2.50
C ALA A 108 -26.88 15.93 -3.94
N VAL A 109 -27.04 14.60 -4.10
CA VAL A 109 -26.99 13.91 -5.39
C VAL A 109 -28.39 13.91 -5.98
N GLY A 110 -28.56 14.51 -7.16
CA GLY A 110 -29.85 14.58 -7.85
C GLY A 110 -29.78 15.49 -9.08
N SER A 111 -29.89 14.89 -10.27
CA SER A 111 -29.65 15.51 -11.59
C SER A 111 -28.26 16.15 -11.75
N ARG A 112 -27.77 16.33 -12.99
CA ARG A 112 -26.49 16.99 -13.26
C ARG A 112 -26.36 18.26 -12.41
N GLN A 113 -25.23 18.42 -11.73
CA GLN A 113 -25.03 19.59 -10.88
C GLN A 113 -24.93 20.83 -11.77
N LYS A 114 -25.90 21.74 -11.68
CA LYS A 114 -25.94 23.00 -12.44
C LYS A 114 -24.82 23.99 -12.09
N LYS A 115 -24.00 23.74 -11.06
CA LYS A 115 -23.02 24.72 -10.55
C LYS A 115 -21.58 24.21 -10.69
N PRO A 116 -20.66 25.04 -11.18
CA PRO A 116 -19.35 24.61 -11.62
C PRO A 116 -18.40 24.24 -10.45
N PRO A 117 -17.49 23.26 -10.68
CA PRO A 117 -16.64 22.56 -9.70
C PRO A 117 -15.47 23.37 -9.13
N LYS A 118 -15.17 24.58 -9.64
CA LYS A 118 -14.13 25.48 -9.09
C LYS A 118 -14.37 25.97 -7.64
N LYS A 119 -15.32 25.38 -6.94
CA LYS A 119 -15.60 25.56 -5.51
C LYS A 119 -14.98 24.47 -4.65
N TYR A 120 -14.63 23.33 -5.24
CA TYR A 120 -14.20 22.16 -4.50
C TYR A 120 -12.71 21.91 -4.67
N HIS A 121 -12.09 21.48 -3.57
CA HIS A 121 -10.71 21.01 -3.54
C HIS A 121 -10.68 19.60 -2.98
N LEU A 122 -9.90 18.72 -3.60
CA LEU A 122 -9.81 17.33 -3.16
C LEU A 122 -8.49 17.10 -2.40
N TYR A 123 -8.60 16.57 -1.19
CA TYR A 123 -7.46 16.14 -0.39
C TYR A 123 -7.37 14.63 -0.39
N VAL A 124 -6.18 14.11 -0.74
CA VAL A 124 -5.93 12.67 -0.90
C VAL A 124 -4.59 12.27 -0.31
N ALA A 125 -4.37 10.96 -0.20
CA ALA A 125 -3.04 10.39 -0.09
C ALA A 125 -2.95 9.16 -1.01
N LEU A 126 -1.86 9.04 -1.76
CA LEU A 126 -1.70 8.02 -2.82
C LEU A 126 -1.74 6.58 -2.27
N ALA A 127 -1.33 6.40 -1.01
CA ALA A 127 -1.40 5.11 -0.36
C ALA A 127 -2.83 4.63 -0.13
N CYS A 128 -3.77 5.54 0.15
CA CYS A 128 -5.11 5.20 0.59
C CYS A 128 -5.99 4.71 -0.58
N PRO A 129 -6.52 3.48 -0.55
CA PRO A 129 -7.38 2.96 -1.62
C PRO A 129 -8.70 3.73 -1.74
N TRP A 130 -9.25 4.21 -0.62
CA TRP A 130 -10.48 5.02 -0.61
C TRP A 130 -10.28 6.34 -1.35
N ALA A 131 -9.13 6.98 -1.15
CA ALA A 131 -8.79 8.22 -1.85
C ALA A 131 -8.44 7.94 -3.32
N HIS A 132 -7.82 6.80 -3.61
CA HIS A 132 -7.47 6.40 -4.96
C HIS A 132 -8.71 6.27 -5.87
N ARG A 133 -9.87 5.84 -5.34
CA ARG A 133 -11.15 5.83 -6.09
C ARG A 133 -11.47 7.21 -6.67
N THR A 134 -11.35 8.25 -5.84
CA THR A 134 -11.64 9.63 -6.23
C THR A 134 -10.67 10.16 -7.29
N LEU A 135 -9.39 9.75 -7.23
CA LEU A 135 -8.40 10.12 -8.24
C LEU A 135 -8.68 9.48 -9.59
N ILE A 136 -9.04 8.19 -9.60
CA ILE A 136 -9.37 7.46 -10.82
C ILE A 136 -10.61 8.08 -11.48
N VAL A 137 -11.70 8.26 -10.74
CA VAL A 137 -12.93 8.84 -11.31
C VAL A 137 -12.70 10.27 -11.78
N ARG A 138 -11.96 11.09 -11.01
CA ARG A 138 -11.56 12.44 -11.44
C ARG A 138 -10.80 12.43 -12.77
N ALA A 139 -9.85 11.52 -12.95
CA ALA A 139 -9.05 11.41 -14.17
C ALA A 139 -9.88 10.93 -15.38
N LEU A 140 -10.70 9.89 -15.18
CA LEU A 140 -11.56 9.33 -16.23
C LEU A 140 -12.67 10.30 -16.67
N LYS A 141 -13.18 11.11 -15.73
CA LYS A 141 -14.15 12.17 -16.00
C LYS A 141 -13.52 13.45 -16.55
N GLY A 142 -12.19 13.56 -16.57
CA GLY A 142 -11.48 14.73 -17.09
C GLY A 142 -11.59 15.98 -16.20
N PHE A 143 -11.73 15.80 -14.88
CA PHE A 143 -11.88 16.89 -13.91
C PHE A 143 -10.58 17.35 -13.28
N GLU A 144 -9.46 17.22 -13.99
CA GLU A 144 -8.16 17.58 -13.45
C GLU A 144 -8.05 19.07 -13.10
N GLU A 145 -8.46 19.93 -14.03
CA GLU A 145 -8.49 21.39 -13.86
C GLU A 145 -9.66 21.85 -12.99
N ALA A 146 -10.78 21.15 -13.09
CA ALA A 146 -12.03 21.48 -12.41
C ALA A 146 -11.96 21.30 -10.89
N ILE A 147 -11.27 20.24 -10.43
CA ILE A 147 -11.15 19.88 -9.01
C ILE A 147 -9.66 19.72 -8.69
N PRO A 148 -8.99 20.79 -8.24
CA PRO A 148 -7.58 20.72 -7.86
C PRO A 148 -7.36 19.77 -6.67
N VAL A 149 -6.14 19.24 -6.57
CA VAL A 149 -5.78 18.22 -5.58
C VAL A 149 -4.58 18.65 -4.73
N SER A 150 -4.71 18.48 -3.42
CA SER A 150 -3.61 18.46 -2.44
C SER A 150 -3.32 17.02 -2.05
N ILE A 151 -2.10 16.55 -2.29
CA ILE A 151 -1.68 15.17 -2.01
C ILE A 151 -0.82 15.16 -0.75
N ALA A 152 -1.31 14.51 0.30
CA ALA A 152 -0.60 14.34 1.55
C ALA A 152 0.41 13.18 1.47
N SER A 153 1.50 13.36 2.20
CA SER A 153 2.41 12.29 2.60
C SER A 153 2.06 11.81 4.01
N PRO A 154 2.38 10.57 4.38
CA PRO A 154 2.11 10.13 5.72
C PRO A 154 3.19 10.60 6.71
N GLY A 155 2.76 11.08 7.86
CA GLY A 155 3.61 11.57 8.95
C GLY A 155 4.00 10.47 9.94
N VAL A 156 5.06 10.72 10.73
CA VAL A 156 5.62 9.76 11.70
C VAL A 156 4.62 9.36 12.78
N ASN A 157 3.70 10.26 13.12
CA ASN A 157 2.64 10.04 14.11
C ASN A 157 1.32 9.51 13.50
N GLY A 158 1.34 9.08 12.23
CA GLY A 158 0.14 8.62 11.52
C GLY A 158 -0.77 9.73 10.98
N SER A 159 -0.38 11.01 11.11
CA SER A 159 -1.12 12.12 10.50
C SER A 159 -0.85 12.21 8.98
N TRP A 160 -1.76 12.86 8.26
CA TRP A 160 -1.54 13.22 6.85
C TRP A 160 -0.90 14.60 6.80
N GLU A 161 0.29 14.70 6.23
CA GLU A 161 1.13 15.90 6.23
C GLU A 161 1.39 16.41 4.82
N PHE A 162 1.31 17.72 4.65
CA PHE A 162 1.62 18.45 3.43
C PHE A 162 3.01 19.04 3.55
N LYS A 163 3.98 18.37 2.92
CA LYS A 163 5.39 18.75 2.97
C LYS A 163 5.87 19.06 1.56
N SER A 164 6.79 20.02 1.46
CA SER A 164 7.51 20.23 0.20
C SER A 164 8.33 18.98 -0.09
N SER A 165 7.88 18.20 -1.07
CA SER A 165 8.65 17.08 -1.59
C SER A 165 9.76 17.65 -2.47
N ARG A 166 11.02 17.32 -2.15
CA ARG A 166 12.07 17.40 -3.16
C ARG A 166 11.83 16.24 -4.11
N SER A 167 11.33 16.53 -5.31
CA SER A 167 11.23 15.51 -6.36
C SER A 167 12.61 14.94 -6.60
N PHE A 168 12.88 13.73 -6.12
CA PHE A 168 14.21 13.10 -6.24
C PHE A 168 14.53 12.70 -7.68
N ASN A 169 13.50 12.59 -8.52
CA ASN A 169 13.61 12.50 -9.97
C ASN A 169 12.74 13.62 -10.53
N GLY A 170 13.22 14.37 -11.52
CA GLY A 170 12.52 15.52 -12.14
C GLY A 170 11.22 15.16 -12.88
N ASP A 171 10.57 14.06 -12.50
CA ASP A 171 9.31 13.60 -13.05
C ASP A 171 8.17 14.45 -12.49
N ARG A 172 7.72 15.41 -13.30
CA ARG A 172 6.60 16.30 -13.02
C ARG A 172 5.28 15.55 -13.20
N SER A 173 5.09 14.43 -12.51
CA SER A 173 3.78 13.77 -12.49
C SER A 173 2.82 14.55 -11.58
N ASP A 174 1.57 14.72 -12.04
CA ASP A 174 0.50 15.39 -11.27
C ASP A 174 0.19 14.70 -9.93
N TYR A 175 0.67 13.46 -9.75
CA TYR A 175 0.42 12.61 -8.60
C TYR A 175 1.65 12.48 -7.69
N THR A 176 2.09 13.61 -7.14
CA THR A 176 3.18 13.68 -6.17
C THR A 176 2.74 14.37 -4.87
N PRO A 177 3.07 13.84 -3.67
CA PRO A 177 2.83 14.54 -2.42
C PRO A 177 3.47 15.93 -2.40
N GLY A 178 2.78 16.91 -1.80
CA GLY A 178 3.22 18.29 -1.84
C GLY A 178 2.62 19.16 -0.75
N LEU A 179 2.79 20.47 -0.91
CA LEU A 179 2.16 21.47 -0.06
C LEU A 179 0.64 21.49 -0.26
N ASP A 180 -0.08 21.95 0.76
CA ASP A 180 -1.50 22.22 0.64
C ASP A 180 -1.71 23.43 -0.27
N LYS A 181 -2.35 23.18 -1.42
CA LYS A 181 -2.62 24.18 -2.45
C LYS A 181 -3.88 25.02 -2.18
N ALA A 182 -4.73 24.64 -1.23
CA ALA A 182 -6.00 25.34 -0.97
C ALA A 182 -5.96 26.22 0.28
N ASN A 183 -5.42 25.73 1.41
CA ASN A 183 -5.42 26.48 2.66
C ASN A 183 -4.01 26.75 3.23
N GLY A 184 -2.95 26.17 2.65
CA GLY A 184 -1.58 26.31 3.15
C GLY A 184 -1.34 25.62 4.49
N CYS A 185 -2.20 24.68 4.91
CA CYS A 185 -2.02 23.91 6.13
C CYS A 185 -0.86 22.91 6.01
N LYS A 186 -0.24 22.57 7.15
CA LYS A 186 0.83 21.56 7.22
C LYS A 186 0.29 20.15 7.39
N THR A 187 -0.90 20.01 7.95
CA THR A 187 -1.53 18.71 8.17
C THR A 187 -3.00 18.71 7.76
N LEU A 188 -3.54 17.54 7.42
CA LEU A 188 -4.97 17.39 7.16
C LEU A 188 -5.80 17.69 8.41
N LYS A 189 -5.27 17.40 9.60
CA LYS A 189 -5.91 17.75 10.87
C LYS A 189 -6.15 19.24 11.00
N GLU A 190 -5.17 20.06 10.62
CA GLU A 190 -5.33 21.52 10.58
C GLU A 190 -6.43 21.93 9.58
N VAL A 191 -6.51 21.29 8.40
CA VAL A 191 -7.56 21.60 7.43
C VAL A 191 -8.95 21.29 7.99
N TYR A 192 -9.15 20.12 8.60
CA TYR A 192 -10.41 19.81 9.29
C TYR A 192 -10.70 20.82 10.42
N GLY A 193 -9.67 21.30 11.12
CA GLY A 193 -9.79 22.32 12.16
C GLY A 193 -10.22 23.70 11.66
N LEU A 194 -10.07 24.02 10.37
CA LEU A 194 -10.53 25.27 9.77
C LEU A 194 -12.06 25.37 9.66
N ARG A 195 -12.76 24.23 9.76
CA ARG A 195 -14.22 24.18 9.75
C ARG A 195 -14.81 25.09 10.82
N HIS A 196 -15.96 25.70 10.54
CA HIS A 196 -16.73 26.44 11.54
C HIS A 196 -17.05 25.57 12.77
N GLY A 197 -16.61 26.01 13.95
CA GLY A 197 -16.74 25.26 15.22
C GLY A 197 -15.64 24.23 15.47
N GLY A 198 -14.65 24.11 14.57
CA GLY A 198 -13.53 23.18 14.69
C GLY A 198 -13.91 21.71 14.48
N TYR A 199 -12.89 20.85 14.51
CA TYR A 199 -13.05 19.40 14.47
C TYR A 199 -11.86 18.69 15.14
N ASP A 200 -12.15 17.77 16.05
CA ASP A 200 -11.16 17.01 16.84
C ASP A 200 -11.21 15.49 16.56
N GLY A 201 -12.10 15.05 15.67
CA GLY A 201 -12.22 13.64 15.29
C GLY A 201 -11.18 13.16 14.28
N ARG A 202 -11.41 11.99 13.68
CA ARG A 202 -10.49 11.37 12.71
C ARG A 202 -10.43 12.18 11.40
N SER A 203 -9.28 12.75 11.10
CA SER A 203 -9.02 13.45 9.83
C SER A 203 -8.62 12.46 8.74
N THR A 204 -9.59 11.97 7.98
CA THR A 204 -9.40 10.94 6.95
C THR A 204 -9.33 11.52 5.54
N VAL A 205 -8.60 10.83 4.66
CA VAL A 205 -8.69 10.99 3.19
C VAL A 205 -9.55 9.86 2.59
N PRO A 206 -10.26 10.11 1.47
CA PRO A 206 -10.37 11.38 0.77
C PRO A 206 -11.19 12.40 1.56
N MET A 207 -10.97 13.68 1.25
CA MET A 207 -11.80 14.77 1.75
C MET A 207 -12.08 15.74 0.60
N LEU A 208 -13.35 15.92 0.27
CA LEU A 208 -13.83 16.98 -0.60
C LEU A 208 -14.09 18.22 0.25
N TRP A 209 -13.42 19.32 -0.07
CA TRP A 209 -13.45 20.57 0.67
C TRP A 209 -14.19 21.65 -0.13
N ASP A 210 -15.19 22.30 0.46
CA ASP A 210 -15.82 23.49 -0.11
C ASP A 210 -14.99 24.73 0.25
N ILE A 211 -14.26 25.25 -0.74
CA ILE A 211 -13.37 26.40 -0.58
C ILE A 211 -14.14 27.65 -0.13
N LYS A 212 -15.37 27.84 -0.63
CA LYS A 212 -16.18 29.02 -0.34
C LYS A 212 -16.73 28.99 1.08
N LYS A 213 -17.21 27.83 1.51
CA LYS A 213 -17.71 27.64 2.89
C LYS A 213 -16.59 27.45 3.90
N ARG A 214 -15.37 27.14 3.43
CA ARG A 214 -14.24 26.70 4.27
C ARG A 214 -14.67 25.55 5.18
N ASP A 215 -15.33 24.55 4.59
CA ASP A 215 -15.87 23.40 5.30
C ASP A 215 -15.67 22.10 4.51
N VAL A 216 -15.67 20.97 5.22
CA VAL A 216 -15.69 19.62 4.66
C VAL A 216 -17.05 19.40 4.00
N ALA A 217 -17.04 19.24 2.68
CA ALA A 217 -18.24 18.93 1.91
C ALA A 217 -18.59 17.45 2.03
N CYS A 218 -17.59 16.57 1.94
CA CYS A 218 -17.77 15.13 2.08
C CYS A 218 -16.43 14.46 2.41
N ASN A 219 -16.45 13.39 3.21
CA ASN A 219 -15.29 12.52 3.42
C ASN A 219 -15.61 11.02 3.28
N GLU A 220 -16.76 10.69 2.69
CA GLU A 220 -17.10 9.34 2.26
C GLU A 220 -16.68 9.13 0.79
N SER A 221 -15.84 8.12 0.55
CA SER A 221 -15.22 7.91 -0.76
C SER A 221 -16.22 7.53 -1.85
N PHE A 222 -17.27 6.78 -1.51
CA PHE A 222 -18.29 6.35 -2.48
C PHE A 222 -19.17 7.54 -2.89
N ASP A 223 -19.71 8.27 -1.92
CA ASP A 223 -20.46 9.51 -2.16
C ASP A 223 -19.68 10.51 -3.03
N ILE A 224 -18.35 10.64 -2.82
CA ILE A 224 -17.51 11.52 -3.64
C ILE A 224 -17.43 11.02 -5.08
N ILE A 225 -17.22 9.72 -5.33
CA ILE A 225 -17.13 9.22 -6.71
C ILE A 225 -18.48 9.25 -7.43
N GLU A 226 -19.60 9.06 -6.74
CA GLU A 226 -20.93 9.26 -7.31
C GLU A 226 -21.16 10.74 -7.69
N PHE A 227 -20.78 11.65 -6.80
CA PHE A 227 -20.83 13.08 -7.09
C PHE A 227 -19.98 13.47 -8.30
N LEU A 228 -18.75 12.97 -8.38
CA LEU A 228 -17.90 13.15 -9.56
C LEU A 228 -18.53 12.52 -10.81
N ASN A 229 -19.11 11.32 -10.71
CA ASN A 229 -19.73 10.66 -11.85
C ASN A 229 -20.89 11.47 -12.44
N SER A 230 -21.73 12.07 -11.58
CA SER A 230 -22.93 12.83 -11.97
C SER A 230 -22.66 13.99 -12.96
N GLY A 231 -21.41 14.45 -13.04
CA GLY A 231 -20.98 15.48 -13.98
C GLY A 231 -21.42 16.90 -13.60
N PHE A 232 -20.84 17.87 -14.32
CA PHE A 232 -21.11 19.30 -14.14
C PHE A 232 -21.51 19.91 -15.48
N ASP A 233 -22.67 20.57 -15.54
CA ASP A 233 -23.16 21.14 -16.81
C ASP A 233 -22.19 22.20 -17.36
N GLY A 234 -21.79 22.06 -18.62
CA GLY A 234 -21.06 23.10 -19.37
C GLY A 234 -19.57 23.26 -19.03
N GLU A 235 -18.98 22.35 -18.25
CA GLU A 235 -17.56 22.40 -17.91
C GLU A 235 -16.68 21.76 -18.97
N VAL A 236 -15.55 22.41 -19.26
CA VAL A 236 -14.50 21.86 -20.10
C VAL A 236 -13.89 20.64 -19.41
N GLY A 237 -13.89 19.50 -20.09
CA GLY A 237 -13.21 18.28 -19.63
C GLY A 237 -14.11 17.11 -19.26
N ASP A 238 -15.44 17.29 -19.15
CA ASP A 238 -16.33 16.13 -18.92
C ASP A 238 -16.27 15.18 -20.13
N SER A 239 -15.69 14.00 -19.92
CA SER A 239 -15.52 12.99 -20.97
C SER A 239 -16.85 12.42 -21.50
N GLY A 240 -17.96 12.72 -20.83
CA GLY A 240 -19.26 12.12 -21.14
C GLY A 240 -19.37 10.65 -20.70
N LEU A 241 -18.33 10.12 -20.07
CA LEU A 241 -18.35 8.78 -19.46
C LEU A 241 -19.29 8.77 -18.27
N ASP A 242 -20.16 7.76 -18.23
CA ASP A 242 -21.02 7.47 -17.10
C ASP A 242 -20.64 6.10 -16.51
N LEU A 243 -20.10 6.12 -15.30
CA LEU A 243 -19.67 4.94 -14.53
C LEU A 243 -20.79 4.41 -13.61
N SER A 244 -21.93 5.08 -13.55
CA SER A 244 -23.13 4.62 -12.84
C SER A 244 -24.38 4.94 -13.66
N PRO A 245 -24.52 4.34 -14.86
CA PRO A 245 -25.68 4.58 -15.68
C PRO A 245 -26.92 3.98 -14.98
N PRO A 246 -28.10 4.64 -15.03
CA PRO A 246 -29.27 4.25 -14.25
C PRO A 246 -29.71 2.79 -14.43
N GLU A 247 -29.51 2.22 -15.62
CA GLU A 247 -29.83 0.83 -15.93
C GLU A 247 -28.94 -0.20 -15.21
N LEU A 248 -27.78 0.21 -14.69
CA LEU A 248 -26.85 -0.64 -13.95
C LEU A 248 -26.85 -0.39 -12.44
N ASP A 249 -27.54 0.64 -11.94
CA ASP A 249 -27.53 1.02 -10.51
C ASP A 249 -27.81 -0.16 -9.58
N GLY A 250 -28.82 -0.99 -9.90
CA GLY A 250 -29.13 -2.18 -9.11
C GLY A 250 -27.96 -3.18 -9.03
N LYS A 251 -27.27 -3.42 -10.14
CA LYS A 251 -26.11 -4.32 -10.19
C LYS A 251 -24.87 -3.72 -9.53
N ILE A 252 -24.68 -2.41 -9.67
CA ILE A 252 -23.59 -1.68 -9.01
C ILE A 252 -23.73 -1.81 -7.50
N ASN A 253 -24.94 -1.60 -6.97
CA ASN A 253 -25.22 -1.75 -5.54
C ASN A 253 -25.02 -3.19 -5.07
N GLU A 254 -25.52 -4.19 -5.81
CA GLU A 254 -25.30 -5.61 -5.48
C GLU A 254 -23.82 -5.96 -5.38
N TRP A 255 -23.01 -5.55 -6.37
CA TRP A 255 -21.57 -5.76 -6.33
C TRP A 255 -20.90 -4.97 -5.21
N TYR A 256 -21.30 -3.71 -4.99
CA TYR A 256 -20.73 -2.88 -3.94
C TYR A 256 -20.96 -3.47 -2.55
N ASP A 257 -22.17 -3.95 -2.28
CA ASP A 257 -22.56 -4.59 -1.02
C ASP A 257 -21.80 -5.91 -0.80
N LEU A 258 -21.37 -6.60 -1.86
CA LEU A 258 -20.51 -7.77 -1.77
C LEU A 258 -19.03 -7.38 -1.54
N ILE A 259 -18.47 -6.48 -2.37
CA ILE A 259 -17.03 -6.19 -2.37
C ILE A 259 -16.61 -5.34 -1.18
N TYR A 260 -17.45 -4.40 -0.73
CA TYR A 260 -17.07 -3.47 0.34
C TYR A 260 -16.76 -4.21 1.65
N PRO A 261 -17.68 -4.99 2.25
CA PRO A 261 -17.43 -5.64 3.52
C PRO A 261 -16.43 -6.80 3.40
N ASN A 262 -16.45 -7.53 2.28
CA ASN A 262 -15.72 -8.81 2.16
C ASN A 262 -14.34 -8.68 1.52
N VAL A 263 -14.10 -7.65 0.70
CA VAL A 263 -12.82 -7.47 -0.01
C VAL A 263 -12.17 -6.15 0.40
N ASN A 264 -12.81 -5.01 0.13
CA ASN A 264 -12.22 -3.69 0.37
C ASN A 264 -11.93 -3.44 1.86
N ASN A 265 -12.90 -3.74 2.72
CA ASN A 265 -12.72 -3.74 4.17
C ASN A 265 -12.23 -5.11 4.68
N GLY A 266 -12.47 -6.20 3.94
CA GLY A 266 -12.05 -7.55 4.32
C GLY A 266 -10.54 -7.70 4.53
N VAL A 267 -9.73 -7.10 3.66
CA VAL A 267 -8.25 -7.09 3.85
C VAL A 267 -7.83 -6.37 5.15
N TYR A 268 -8.53 -5.29 5.53
CA TYR A 268 -8.27 -4.60 6.80
C TYR A 268 -8.77 -5.42 7.99
N ARG A 269 -9.88 -6.14 7.86
CA ARG A 269 -10.36 -7.07 8.89
C ARG A 269 -9.34 -8.17 9.15
N CYS A 270 -8.64 -8.66 8.13
CA CYS A 270 -7.51 -9.57 8.29
C CYS A 270 -6.33 -8.87 8.99
N GLY A 271 -5.87 -7.74 8.45
CA GLY A 271 -4.66 -7.06 8.91
C GLY A 271 -4.75 -6.47 10.32
N PHE A 272 -5.95 -6.09 10.76
CA PHE A 272 -6.22 -5.51 12.07
C PHE A 272 -6.94 -6.44 13.04
N ALA A 273 -7.10 -7.73 12.70
CA ALA A 273 -7.61 -8.71 13.63
C ALA A 273 -6.76 -8.76 14.91
N GLN A 274 -7.41 -8.79 16.06
CA GLN A 274 -6.76 -8.82 17.37
C GLN A 274 -6.81 -10.19 18.05
N SER A 275 -7.40 -11.19 17.36
CA SER A 275 -7.44 -12.60 17.75
C SER A 275 -7.24 -13.49 16.53
N GLN A 276 -6.86 -14.75 16.77
CA GLN A 276 -6.70 -15.74 15.69
C GLN A 276 -8.05 -16.04 15.04
N GLU A 277 -9.11 -16.16 15.83
CA GLU A 277 -10.47 -16.49 15.39
C GLU A 277 -11.06 -15.38 14.51
N ALA A 278 -10.82 -14.11 14.86
CA ALA A 278 -11.24 -12.98 14.04
C ALA A 278 -10.49 -12.94 12.69
N TYR A 279 -9.19 -13.23 12.72
CA TYR A 279 -8.39 -13.33 11.50
C TYR A 279 -8.87 -14.48 10.60
N ASP A 280 -9.03 -15.69 11.15
CA ASP A 280 -9.45 -16.88 10.41
C ASP A 280 -10.83 -16.69 9.76
N SER A 281 -11.75 -16.07 10.49
CA SER A 281 -13.08 -15.71 9.96
C SER A 281 -12.98 -14.69 8.82
N ALA A 282 -12.17 -13.64 8.99
CA ALA A 282 -12.03 -12.58 8.00
C ALA A 282 -11.34 -13.09 6.71
N VAL A 283 -10.28 -13.89 6.85
CA VAL A 283 -9.51 -14.38 5.71
C VAL A 283 -10.30 -15.40 4.90
N GLU A 284 -11.12 -16.24 5.54
CA GLU A 284 -11.98 -17.18 4.82
C GLU A 284 -13.08 -16.46 4.02
N VAL A 285 -13.72 -15.43 4.59
CA VAL A 285 -14.70 -14.60 3.87
C VAL A 285 -14.04 -13.85 2.71
N LEU A 286 -12.83 -13.31 2.90
CA LEU A 286 -12.08 -12.62 1.86
C LEU A 286 -11.82 -13.55 0.66
N PHE A 287 -11.19 -14.70 0.90
CA PHE A 287 -10.79 -15.59 -0.18
C PHE A 287 -11.98 -16.28 -0.86
N SER A 288 -13.00 -16.70 -0.10
CA SER A 288 -14.23 -17.22 -0.71
C SER A 288 -14.94 -16.18 -1.59
N THR A 289 -14.84 -14.89 -1.26
CA THR A 289 -15.38 -13.81 -2.10
C THR A 289 -14.51 -13.56 -3.32
N LEU A 290 -13.17 -13.57 -3.19
CA LEU A 290 -12.27 -13.47 -4.34
C LEU A 290 -12.46 -14.63 -5.33
N ASP A 291 -12.65 -15.86 -4.84
CA ASP A 291 -12.93 -17.02 -5.68
C ASP A 291 -14.24 -16.85 -6.47
N LYS A 292 -15.30 -16.32 -5.83
CA LYS A 292 -16.57 -16.00 -6.50
C LYS A 292 -16.40 -14.93 -7.58
N ILE A 293 -15.67 -13.87 -7.29
CA ILE A 293 -15.43 -12.78 -8.25
C ILE A 293 -14.59 -13.29 -9.43
N ASP A 294 -13.54 -14.08 -9.18
CA ASP A 294 -12.71 -14.64 -10.25
C ASP A 294 -13.53 -15.54 -11.19
N ALA A 295 -14.41 -16.39 -10.64
CA ALA A 295 -15.31 -17.21 -11.43
C ALA A 295 -16.29 -16.38 -12.28
N HIS A 296 -16.84 -15.30 -11.72
CA HIS A 296 -17.70 -14.36 -12.46
C HIS A 296 -16.95 -13.68 -13.62
N LEU A 297 -15.73 -13.23 -13.36
CA LEU A 297 -14.87 -12.53 -14.33
C LEU A 297 -14.28 -13.43 -15.42
N ALA A 298 -14.50 -14.75 -15.34
CA ALA A 298 -14.16 -15.70 -16.41
C ALA A 298 -15.03 -15.51 -17.66
N THR A 299 -16.26 -14.98 -17.52
CA THR A 299 -17.21 -14.81 -18.63
C THR A 299 -17.70 -13.38 -18.81
N ASN A 300 -17.35 -12.48 -17.90
CA ASN A 300 -17.72 -11.07 -17.95
C ASN A 300 -16.46 -10.22 -17.93
N ARG A 301 -16.37 -9.22 -18.81
CA ARG A 301 -15.21 -8.33 -18.85
C ARG A 301 -15.09 -7.52 -17.56
N TYR A 302 -16.20 -6.96 -17.08
CA TYR A 302 -16.32 -6.20 -15.83
C TYR A 302 -17.44 -6.76 -14.93
N LEU A 303 -17.55 -6.24 -13.70
CA LEU A 303 -18.50 -6.74 -12.71
C LEU A 303 -19.96 -6.66 -13.20
N CYS A 304 -20.34 -5.52 -13.79
CA CYS A 304 -21.71 -5.29 -14.27
C CYS A 304 -21.94 -5.72 -15.73
N GLY A 305 -20.96 -6.38 -16.37
CA GLY A 305 -21.04 -6.83 -17.77
C GLY A 305 -19.91 -6.25 -18.64
N ASP A 306 -20.28 -5.54 -19.71
CA ASP A 306 -19.34 -5.03 -20.72
C ASP A 306 -18.78 -3.63 -20.41
N ALA A 307 -19.46 -2.85 -19.56
CA ALA A 307 -19.08 -1.49 -19.22
C ALA A 307 -18.35 -1.43 -17.87
N LEU A 308 -17.34 -0.56 -17.79
CA LEU A 308 -16.67 -0.21 -16.54
C LEU A 308 -17.63 0.62 -15.67
N THR A 309 -17.75 0.27 -14.39
CA THR A 309 -18.63 0.95 -13.44
C THR A 309 -17.90 1.41 -12.17
N LEU A 310 -18.58 2.17 -11.30
CA LEU A 310 -18.05 2.56 -9.99
C LEU A 310 -17.72 1.36 -9.10
N ALA A 311 -18.45 0.24 -9.21
CA ALA A 311 -18.15 -1.00 -8.51
C ALA A 311 -16.76 -1.53 -8.91
N ASP A 312 -16.41 -1.44 -10.19
CA ASP A 312 -15.12 -1.88 -10.70
C ASP A 312 -13.96 -1.04 -10.13
N ILE A 313 -14.13 0.28 -10.08
CA ILE A 313 -13.15 1.19 -9.47
C ILE A 313 -12.96 0.87 -7.98
N CYS A 314 -14.06 0.57 -7.27
CA CYS A 314 -14.01 0.19 -5.86
C CYS A 314 -13.20 -1.09 -5.64
N LEU A 315 -13.38 -2.11 -6.48
CA LEU A 315 -12.63 -3.36 -6.41
C LEU A 315 -11.16 -3.17 -6.82
N PHE A 316 -10.91 -2.53 -7.96
CA PHE A 316 -9.58 -2.31 -8.53
C PHE A 316 -8.59 -1.72 -7.53
N THR A 317 -9.01 -0.68 -6.78
CA THR A 317 -8.14 -0.01 -5.81
C THR A 317 -7.65 -0.94 -4.69
N THR A 318 -8.35 -2.04 -4.42
CA THR A 318 -7.89 -3.11 -3.52
C THR A 318 -6.99 -4.11 -4.23
N LEU A 319 -7.37 -4.57 -5.43
CA LEU A 319 -6.60 -5.55 -6.20
C LEU A 319 -5.18 -5.05 -6.50
N ILE A 320 -5.04 -3.81 -6.97
CA ILE A 320 -3.73 -3.23 -7.29
C ILE A 320 -2.79 -3.10 -6.08
N ARG A 321 -3.29 -3.24 -4.85
CA ARG A 321 -2.51 -3.23 -3.61
C ARG A 321 -2.29 -4.63 -3.02
N PHE A 322 -2.96 -5.64 -3.56
CA PHE A 322 -3.09 -6.94 -2.91
C PHE A 322 -1.74 -7.62 -2.70
N ASP A 323 -0.99 -7.86 -3.77
CA ASP A 323 0.31 -8.54 -3.67
C ASP A 323 1.42 -7.60 -3.16
N LEU A 324 1.28 -6.29 -3.32
CA LEU A 324 2.24 -5.29 -2.78
C LEU A 324 2.20 -5.20 -1.26
N VAL A 325 1.00 -5.26 -0.69
CA VAL A 325 0.75 -4.88 0.71
C VAL A 325 -0.05 -5.95 1.43
N TYR A 326 -1.27 -6.23 0.98
CA TYR A 326 -2.23 -7.00 1.79
C TYR A 326 -1.81 -8.45 1.98
N ASN A 327 -1.22 -9.06 0.95
CA ASN A 327 -0.69 -10.41 1.00
C ASN A 327 0.34 -10.56 2.14
N VAL A 328 1.28 -9.62 2.26
CA VAL A 328 2.36 -9.70 3.24
C VAL A 328 1.97 -9.07 4.58
N LEU A 329 1.65 -7.77 4.59
CA LEU A 329 1.45 -6.99 5.81
C LEU A 329 0.15 -7.39 6.53
N PHE A 330 -0.93 -7.61 5.79
CA PHE A 330 -2.23 -7.99 6.34
C PHE A 330 -2.44 -9.50 6.40
N LYS A 331 -1.41 -10.28 6.04
CA LYS A 331 -1.40 -11.74 6.04
C LYS A 331 -2.48 -12.34 5.14
N CYS A 332 -2.94 -11.65 4.09
CA CYS A 332 -3.86 -12.24 3.11
C CYS A 332 -3.11 -13.19 2.16
N THR A 333 -2.55 -14.28 2.69
CA THR A 333 -1.51 -15.11 2.04
C THR A 333 -2.01 -16.39 1.38
N LYS A 334 -3.29 -16.79 1.54
CA LYS A 334 -3.83 -18.06 0.99
C LYS A 334 -3.56 -18.22 -0.50
N LYS A 335 -3.65 -17.12 -1.26
CA LYS A 335 -3.36 -17.04 -2.69
C LYS A 335 -3.00 -15.60 -3.06
N LYS A 336 -1.98 -15.40 -3.90
CA LYS A 336 -1.61 -14.11 -4.48
C LYS A 336 -2.61 -13.73 -5.58
N LEU A 337 -2.75 -12.44 -5.85
CA LEU A 337 -3.61 -11.95 -6.92
C LEU A 337 -3.18 -12.49 -8.28
N ILE A 338 -1.88 -12.55 -8.57
CA ILE A 338 -1.35 -13.10 -9.83
C ILE A 338 -1.75 -14.56 -10.09
N GLU A 339 -2.11 -15.31 -9.05
CA GLU A 339 -2.56 -16.72 -9.17
C GLU A 339 -4.05 -16.82 -9.52
N TYR A 340 -4.79 -15.70 -9.53
CA TYR A 340 -6.16 -15.61 -10.00
C TYR A 340 -6.20 -15.13 -11.46
N PRO A 341 -6.39 -16.03 -12.44
CA PRO A 341 -6.23 -15.67 -13.85
C PRO A 341 -7.19 -14.56 -14.29
N ASN A 342 -8.44 -14.57 -13.80
CA ASN A 342 -9.45 -13.61 -14.23
C ASN A 342 -9.34 -12.29 -13.46
N LEU A 343 -9.14 -12.33 -12.14
CA LEU A 343 -8.92 -11.13 -11.33
C LEU A 343 -7.63 -10.40 -11.69
N HIS A 344 -6.54 -11.14 -11.95
CA HIS A 344 -5.28 -10.54 -12.38
C HIS A 344 -5.44 -9.88 -13.75
N GLY A 345 -6.01 -10.59 -14.73
CA GLY A 345 -6.31 -10.00 -16.04
C GLY A 345 -7.23 -8.79 -15.93
N TYR A 346 -8.25 -8.83 -15.07
CA TYR A 346 -9.19 -7.74 -14.82
C TYR A 346 -8.50 -6.51 -14.23
N MET A 347 -7.60 -6.72 -13.26
CA MET A 347 -6.79 -5.65 -12.70
C MET A 347 -5.88 -5.01 -13.77
N LEU A 348 -5.27 -5.82 -14.64
CA LEU A 348 -4.45 -5.33 -15.76
C LEU A 348 -5.29 -4.54 -16.78
N ASP A 349 -6.48 -5.01 -17.14
CA ASP A 349 -7.41 -4.33 -18.06
C ASP A 349 -7.75 -2.92 -17.55
N ILE A 350 -8.11 -2.79 -16.27
CA ILE A 350 -8.40 -1.48 -15.65
C ILE A 350 -7.14 -0.61 -15.52
N TYR A 351 -6.00 -1.18 -15.12
CA TYR A 351 -4.74 -0.44 -14.99
C TYR A 351 -4.30 0.22 -16.31
N GLN A 352 -4.55 -0.48 -17.43
CA GLN A 352 -4.17 -0.03 -18.78
C GLN A 352 -5.15 0.97 -19.40
N ILE A 353 -6.29 1.24 -18.76
CA ILE A 353 -7.18 2.33 -19.21
C ILE A 353 -6.41 3.65 -19.14
N PRO A 354 -6.44 4.48 -20.20
CA PRO A 354 -5.73 5.76 -20.22
C PRO A 354 -5.98 6.58 -18.95
N LYS A 355 -4.90 7.17 -18.41
CA LYS A 355 -4.82 7.92 -17.14
C LYS A 355 -4.89 7.10 -15.83
N VAL A 356 -5.33 5.84 -15.83
CA VAL A 356 -5.41 5.04 -14.57
C VAL A 356 -4.03 4.68 -14.02
N ALA A 357 -3.10 4.25 -14.88
CA ALA A 357 -1.73 3.94 -14.43
C ALA A 357 -1.06 5.12 -13.72
N ALA A 358 -1.30 6.35 -14.18
CA ALA A 358 -0.71 7.57 -13.58
C ALA A 358 -1.17 7.82 -12.14
N THR A 359 -2.34 7.31 -11.73
CA THR A 359 -2.82 7.43 -10.35
C THR A 359 -2.18 6.40 -9.40
N CYS A 360 -1.47 5.39 -9.95
CA CYS A 360 -0.88 4.29 -9.22
C CYS A 360 0.58 4.55 -8.84
N ASN A 361 0.82 5.21 -7.70
CA ASN A 361 2.17 5.39 -7.16
C ASN A 361 2.53 4.26 -6.18
N PHE A 362 3.22 3.22 -6.66
CA PHE A 362 3.52 2.02 -5.87
C PHE A 362 4.49 2.28 -4.71
N ASP A 363 5.45 3.18 -4.87
CA ASP A 363 6.34 3.57 -3.77
C ASP A 363 5.55 4.25 -2.65
N ALA A 364 4.69 5.22 -2.98
CA ALA A 364 3.83 5.89 -2.01
C ALA A 364 2.85 4.92 -1.35
N ILE A 365 2.33 3.93 -2.09
CA ILE A 365 1.51 2.84 -1.53
C ILE A 365 2.33 2.05 -0.51
N MET A 366 3.47 1.48 -0.90
CA MET A 366 4.25 0.65 0.00
C MET A 366 4.72 1.44 1.23
N ASP A 367 5.24 2.66 1.04
CA ASP A 367 5.66 3.51 2.16
C ASP A 367 4.50 3.83 3.10
N GLY A 368 3.32 4.14 2.57
CA GLY A 368 2.13 4.46 3.36
C GLY A 368 1.59 3.30 4.19
N TYR A 369 1.90 2.05 3.86
CA TYR A 369 1.53 0.89 4.67
C TYR A 369 2.68 0.41 5.56
N TYR A 370 3.85 0.12 4.99
CA TYR A 370 4.95 -0.50 5.73
C TYR A 370 5.62 0.44 6.73
N ARG A 371 5.61 1.76 6.50
CA ARG A 371 6.26 2.72 7.42
C ARG A 371 5.30 3.28 8.48
N ILE A 372 4.01 3.32 8.18
CA ILE A 372 3.01 4.04 8.99
C ILE A 372 2.24 3.11 9.90
N LEU A 373 1.96 1.88 9.44
CA LEU A 373 1.33 0.87 10.28
C LEU A 373 2.38 0.18 11.15
N PHE A 374 3.09 0.97 11.96
CA PHE A 374 4.19 0.49 12.81
C PHE A 374 3.75 -0.59 13.80
N LEU A 375 2.48 -0.64 14.20
CA LEU A 375 1.96 -1.74 15.03
C LEU A 375 1.93 -3.09 14.31
N LEU A 376 1.81 -3.09 12.98
CA LEU A 376 1.87 -4.29 12.16
C LEU A 376 3.27 -4.56 11.62
N ASN A 377 4.08 -3.52 11.47
CA ASN A 377 5.46 -3.59 11.00
C ASN A 377 6.39 -2.68 11.83
N PRO A 378 6.78 -3.10 13.05
CA PRO A 378 7.55 -2.26 13.98
C PRO A 378 8.89 -1.78 13.44
N GLY A 379 9.55 -2.60 12.62
CA GLY A 379 10.82 -2.26 12.02
C GLY A 379 10.71 -1.25 10.89
N GLY A 380 9.50 -0.94 10.40
CA GLY A 380 9.29 -0.06 9.25
C GLY A 380 9.93 -0.57 7.95
N ILE A 381 10.34 -1.84 7.92
CA ILE A 381 11.05 -2.44 6.79
C ILE A 381 10.04 -2.63 5.66
N ARG A 382 10.35 -2.04 4.52
CA ARG A 382 9.60 -2.23 3.29
C ARG A 382 10.19 -3.44 2.53
N PRO A 383 9.39 -4.46 2.17
CA PRO A 383 9.87 -5.56 1.34
C PRO A 383 10.21 -5.05 -0.07
N ALA A 384 11.07 -5.79 -0.78
CA ALA A 384 11.30 -5.54 -2.20
C ALA A 384 9.98 -5.62 -2.98
N MET A 385 9.80 -4.74 -3.96
CA MET A 385 8.61 -4.75 -4.81
C MET A 385 8.58 -6.06 -5.63
N PRO A 386 7.45 -6.78 -5.67
CA PRO A 386 7.30 -7.95 -6.54
C PRO A 386 7.49 -7.59 -8.01
N LEU A 387 8.21 -8.44 -8.77
CA LEU A 387 8.48 -8.22 -10.20
C LEU A 387 7.21 -8.04 -11.06
N GLY A 388 6.07 -8.60 -10.63
CA GLY A 388 4.79 -8.44 -11.30
C GLY A 388 4.24 -7.00 -11.32
N TYR A 389 4.83 -6.08 -10.56
CA TYR A 389 4.46 -4.66 -10.51
C TYR A 389 5.42 -3.73 -11.27
N ALA A 390 6.44 -4.29 -11.92
CA ALA A 390 7.20 -3.53 -12.92
C ALA A 390 6.27 -3.06 -14.03
N HIS A 391 6.54 -1.87 -14.59
CA HIS A 391 5.68 -1.29 -15.63
C HIS A 391 5.49 -2.25 -16.81
N GLU A 392 6.54 -2.96 -17.21
CA GLU A 392 6.53 -3.96 -18.29
C GLU A 392 5.62 -5.15 -17.98
N ALA A 393 5.52 -5.55 -16.71
CA ALA A 393 4.65 -6.65 -16.28
C ALA A 393 3.17 -6.22 -16.29
N LEU A 394 2.88 -5.00 -15.81
CA LEU A 394 1.53 -4.46 -15.75
C LEU A 394 0.99 -4.01 -17.11
N SER A 395 1.86 -3.75 -18.09
CA SER A 395 1.50 -3.38 -19.46
C SER A 395 1.31 -4.59 -20.40
N LYS A 396 1.37 -5.83 -19.88
CA LYS A 396 1.08 -7.02 -20.69
C LYS A 396 -0.40 -7.06 -21.09
N PRO A 397 -0.74 -7.31 -22.38
CA PRO A 397 -2.14 -7.36 -22.82
C PRO A 397 -2.95 -8.41 -22.05
N PRO A 398 -4.05 -8.04 -21.38
CA PRO A 398 -4.86 -8.98 -20.62
C PRO A 398 -5.82 -9.79 -21.49
N ASN A 399 -5.98 -9.44 -22.78
CA ASN A 399 -6.87 -10.05 -23.76
C ASN A 399 -8.35 -10.18 -23.30
N ARG A 400 -8.79 -9.29 -22.40
CA ARG A 400 -10.14 -9.32 -21.81
C ARG A 400 -11.19 -8.64 -22.68
N GLU A 401 -10.76 -7.85 -23.67
CA GLU A 401 -11.62 -7.30 -24.71
C GLU A 401 -12.36 -8.38 -25.50
N MET A 402 -11.82 -9.61 -25.59
CA MET A 402 -12.48 -10.75 -26.23
C MET A 402 -13.74 -11.22 -25.48
N LEU A 403 -13.85 -10.92 -24.17
CA LEU A 403 -15.03 -11.24 -23.35
C LEU A 403 -16.17 -10.23 -23.57
N SER A 404 -15.91 -9.11 -24.24
CA SER A 404 -16.93 -8.10 -24.50
C SER A 404 -17.97 -8.62 -25.51
N LYS A 405 -19.24 -8.55 -25.13
CA LYS A 405 -20.38 -8.92 -25.99
C LYS A 405 -20.75 -7.81 -26.97
N THR A 406 -20.26 -6.60 -26.75
CA THR A 406 -20.51 -5.43 -27.57
C THR A 406 -19.47 -5.31 -28.69
N ASN A 407 -19.90 -5.41 -29.96
CA ASN A 407 -19.03 -5.38 -31.14
C ASN A 407 -18.18 -4.11 -31.33
N LYS A 408 -18.41 -3.03 -30.55
CA LYS A 408 -17.69 -1.75 -30.69
C LYS A 408 -16.18 -1.85 -30.40
N PHE A 409 -15.72 -2.84 -29.63
CA PHE A 409 -14.30 -2.98 -29.25
C PHE A 409 -13.54 -4.09 -29.98
N ARG A 410 -14.21 -4.94 -30.76
CA ARG A 410 -13.52 -5.97 -31.57
C ARG A 410 -12.65 -5.39 -32.69
N SER A 411 -12.83 -4.11 -33.05
CA SER A 411 -12.12 -3.46 -34.16
C SER A 411 -10.86 -2.67 -33.76
N VAL A 412 -10.60 -2.43 -32.47
CA VAL A 412 -9.47 -1.56 -32.05
C VAL A 412 -8.13 -2.32 -31.98
N SER A 413 -8.16 -3.65 -31.88
CA SER A 413 -6.93 -4.48 -31.81
C SER A 413 -6.25 -4.66 -33.18
N ALA A 414 -6.92 -4.36 -34.31
CA ALA A 414 -6.39 -4.62 -35.65
C ALA A 414 -5.64 -3.45 -36.31
N SER A 415 -5.57 -2.26 -35.68
CA SER A 415 -5.06 -1.05 -36.37
C SER A 415 -3.94 -0.30 -35.64
N SER A 416 -3.30 -0.90 -34.63
CA SER A 416 -2.23 -0.23 -33.85
C SER A 416 -0.88 -0.95 -33.91
N VAL A 417 -0.62 -1.72 -34.97
CA VAL A 417 0.71 -2.28 -35.27
C VAL A 417 1.08 -1.91 -36.70
N VAL A 418 1.54 -0.67 -36.90
CA VAL A 418 2.55 -0.27 -37.89
C VAL A 418 3.38 0.84 -37.27
#